data_AF-A0A0C2F916-F1
#
_entry.id   AF-A0A0C2F916-F1
#
_cell.length_a   1.000
_cell.length_b   1.000
_cell.length_c   1.000
_cell.angle_alpha   90.00
_cell.angle_beta   90.00
_cell.angle_gamma   90.00
#
_symmetry.space_group_name_H-M   'P 1'
#
loop_
_entity.id
_entity.type
_entity.pdbx_description
1 polymer ?
#
loop_
_entity_poly.entity_id
_entity_poly.type
_entity_poly.pdbx_seq_one_letter_code
_entity_poly.pdbx_strand_id
1 'polypeptide(L)'
;MAVVSFLLCVIILLVPVAVNIVCPDHTPEQWSYLFLGISIIVIVANIPFAILARSEPAPWTGNKIDSRLLEKTDEAKMEDIKNDPAQ
;
A
#
# COMPACT_ATOMS: atom_id res chain seq x y z
N MET A 1 5.93 9.59 -8.29
CA MET A 1 4.98 10.50 -8.96
C MET A 1 4.87 10.24 -10.46
N ALA A 2 5.96 10.19 -11.22
CA ALA A 2 5.92 10.04 -12.69
C ALA A 2 5.07 8.87 -13.23
N VAL A 3 5.21 7.67 -12.63
CA VAL A 3 4.46 6.47 -13.07
C VAL A 3 2.95 6.66 -12.91
N VAL A 4 2.53 7.18 -11.75
CA VAL A 4 1.11 7.43 -11.46
C VAL A 4 0.55 8.48 -12.41
N SER A 5 1.27 9.59 -12.62
CA SER A 5 0.85 10.64 -13.54
C SER A 5 0.72 10.14 -14.98
N PHE A 6 1.66 9.32 -15.45
CA PHE A 6 1.60 8.73 -16.78
C PHE A 6 0.38 7.81 -16.95
N LEU A 7 0.13 6.92 -15.98
CA LEU A 7 -1.04 6.05 -16.02
C LEU A 7 -2.35 6.85 -16.04
N LEU A 8 -2.45 7.92 -15.23
CA LEU A 8 -3.63 8.79 -15.23
C LEU A 8 -3.85 9.46 -16.59
N CYS A 9 -2.80 9.95 -17.25
CA CYS A 9 -2.91 10.52 -18.58
C CYS A 9 -3.45 9.50 -19.60
N VAL A 10 -2.93 8.28 -19.58
CA VAL A 10 -3.41 7.20 -20.46
C VAL A 10 -4.87 6.87 -20.17
N ILE A 11 -5.24 6.75 -18.89
CA ILE A 11 -6.62 6.43 -18.49
C ILE A 11 -7.60 7.50 -18.99
N ILE A 12 -7.29 8.79 -18.79
CA ILE A 12 -8.19 9.88 -19.21
C ILE A 12 -8.40 9.90 -20.73
N LEU A 13 -7.41 9.50 -21.52
CA LEU A 13 -7.56 9.38 -22.98
C LEU A 13 -8.39 8.16 -23.40
N LEU A 14 -8.31 7.06 -22.66
CA LEU A 14 -9.02 5.82 -22.97
C LEU A 14 -10.47 5.79 -22.45
N VAL A 15 -10.76 6.51 -21.36
CA VAL A 15 -12.09 6.54 -20.73
C VAL A 15 -13.21 6.93 -21.72
N PRO A 16 -13.08 7.99 -22.55
CA PRO A 16 -14.12 8.35 -23.51
C PRO A 16 -14.42 7.24 -24.53
N VAL A 17 -13.39 6.52 -24.98
CA VAL A 17 -13.53 5.40 -25.92
C VAL A 17 -14.25 4.23 -25.24
N ALA A 18 -13.86 3.90 -24.01
CA ALA A 18 -14.51 2.83 -23.25
C ALA A 18 -15.99 3.16 -22.96
N VAL A 19 -16.30 4.40 -22.57
CA VAL A 19 -17.68 4.86 -22.32
C VAL A 19 -18.51 4.82 -23.60
N ASN A 20 -17.94 5.18 -24.75
CA ASN A 20 -18.64 5.13 -26.03
C ASN A 20 -19.05 3.70 -26.43
N ILE A 21 -18.24 2.70 -26.06
CA ILE A 21 -18.53 1.28 -26.30
C ILE A 21 -19.56 0.74 -25.30
N VAL A 22 -19.46 1.10 -24.02
CA VAL A 22 -20.28 0.54 -22.94
C VAL A 22 -21.65 1.22 -22.83
N CYS A 23 -21.75 2.51 -23.12
CA CYS A 23 -22.98 3.30 -23.02
C CYS A 23 -23.37 3.93 -24.37
N PRO A 24 -23.70 3.15 -25.41
CA PRO A 24 -24.04 3.70 -26.73
C PRO A 24 -25.38 4.43 -26.75
N ASP A 25 -26.35 4.03 -25.92
CA ASP A 25 -27.71 4.60 -25.90
C ASP A 25 -27.89 5.65 -24.79
N HIS A 26 -26.81 5.93 -24.04
CA HIS A 26 -26.75 6.93 -22.97
C HIS A 26 -27.82 6.73 -21.88
N THR A 27 -28.34 5.51 -21.71
CA THR A 27 -29.40 5.22 -20.75
C THR A 27 -28.87 5.06 -19.33
N PRO A 28 -29.66 5.42 -18.29
CA PRO A 28 -29.23 5.30 -16.89
C PRO A 28 -28.90 3.85 -16.49
N GLU A 29 -29.52 2.85 -17.12
CA GLU A 29 -29.18 1.43 -16.88
C GLU A 29 -27.75 1.10 -17.34
N GLN A 30 -27.32 1.58 -18.51
CA GLN A 30 -25.97 1.36 -19.04
C GLN A 30 -24.90 1.99 -18.14
N TRP A 31 -25.15 3.20 -17.65
CA TRP A 31 -24.28 3.86 -16.68
C TRP A 31 -24.14 3.08 -15.37
N SER A 32 -25.23 2.45 -14.91
CA SER A 32 -25.20 1.63 -13.71
C SER A 32 -24.28 0.41 -13.88
N TYR A 33 -24.32 -0.24 -15.05
CA TYR A 33 -23.39 -1.34 -15.38
C TYR A 33 -21.94 -0.88 -15.46
N LEU A 34 -21.67 0.30 -16.04
CA LEU A 34 -20.32 0.88 -16.08
C LEU A 34 -19.76 1.09 -14.66
N PHE A 35 -20.53 1.72 -13.78
CA PHE A 35 -20.08 1.99 -12.41
C PHE A 35 -19.90 0.71 -11.58
N LEU A 36 -20.78 -0.28 -11.76
CA LEU A 36 -20.62 -1.60 -11.14
C LEU A 36 -19.37 -2.32 -11.67
N GLY A 37 -19.10 -2.25 -12.98
CA GLY A 37 -17.87 -2.80 -13.55
C GLY A 37 -16.61 -2.17 -12.96
N ILE A 38 -16.59 -0.83 -12.85
CA ILE A 38 -15.47 -0.11 -12.22
C ILE A 38 -15.29 -0.53 -10.75
N SER A 39 -16.38 -0.68 -9.99
CA SER A 39 -16.29 -1.07 -8.58
C SER A 39 -15.68 -2.47 -8.42
N ILE A 40 -16.07 -3.42 -9.28
CA ILE A 40 -15.50 -4.77 -9.30
C ILE A 40 -14.00 -4.73 -9.60
N ILE A 41 -13.58 -3.94 -10.60
CA ILE A 41 -12.16 -3.79 -10.96
C ILE A 41 -11.35 -3.25 -9.78
N VAL A 42 -11.87 -2.24 -9.07
CA VAL A 42 -11.21 -1.66 -7.90
C VAL A 42 -11.05 -2.71 -6.78
N ILE A 43 -12.10 -3.49 -6.50
CA ILE A 43 -12.04 -4.55 -5.50
C ILE A 43 -10.98 -5.58 -5.89
N VAL A 44 -11.01 -6.08 -7.13
CA VAL A 44 -10.05 -7.07 -7.63
C VAL A 44 -8.62 -6.53 -7.59
N ALA A 45 -8.39 -5.26 -7.94
CA ALA A 45 -7.07 -4.64 -7.87
C ALA A 45 -6.56 -4.49 -6.42
N ASN A 46 -7.44 -4.37 -5.44
CA ASN A 46 -7.09 -4.25 -4.02
C ASN A 46 -6.89 -5.60 -3.32
N ILE A 47 -7.46 -6.71 -3.82
CA ILE A 47 -7.28 -8.05 -3.23
C ILE A 47 -5.79 -8.44 -3.15
N PRO A 48 -4.97 -8.31 -4.21
CA PRO A 48 -3.54 -8.59 -4.13
C PRO A 48 -2.84 -7.74 -3.09
N PHE A 49 -3.23 -6.47 -2.92
CA PHE A 49 -2.67 -5.60 -1.88
C PHE A 49 -2.95 -6.17 -0.49
N ALA A 50 -4.18 -6.63 -0.22
CA ALA A 50 -4.52 -7.23 1.06
C ALA A 50 -3.71 -8.51 1.39
N ILE A 51 -3.30 -9.28 0.38
CA ILE A 51 -2.53 -10.53 0.56
C ILE A 51 -1.01 -10.29 0.59
N LEU A 52 -0.52 -9.34 -0.22
CA LEU A 52 0.92 -9.13 -0.45
C LEU A 52 1.51 -8.00 0.39
N ALA A 53 0.68 -7.12 0.97
CA ALA A 53 1.18 -6.05 1.83
C ALA A 53 1.83 -6.66 3.09
N ARG A 54 3.15 -6.55 3.18
CA ARG A 54 3.92 -6.84 4.38
C ARG A 54 4.14 -5.53 5.13
N SER A 55 3.82 -5.55 6.43
CA SER A 55 4.09 -4.43 7.33
C SER A 55 5.54 -4.42 7.84
N GLU A 56 6.31 -5.46 7.53
CA GLU A 56 7.71 -5.55 7.89
C GLU A 56 8.50 -4.50 7.09
N PRO A 57 9.44 -3.80 7.75
CA PRO A 57 10.28 -2.84 7.06
C PRO A 57 11.02 -3.57 5.95
N ALA A 58 10.98 -3.01 4.73
CA ALA A 58 11.71 -3.57 3.62
C ALA A 58 13.21 -3.67 3.96
N PRO A 59 13.93 -4.68 3.44
CA PRO A 59 15.32 -4.93 3.82
C PRO A 59 16.27 -3.76 3.51
N TRP A 60 15.87 -2.85 2.60
CA TRP A 60 16.61 -1.62 2.28
C TRP A 60 16.17 -0.39 3.09
N THR A 61 15.08 -0.48 3.87
CA THR A 61 14.58 0.59 4.75
C THR A 61 14.96 0.41 6.21
N GLY A 62 15.63 -0.69 6.56
CA GLY A 62 16.30 -0.79 7.85
C GLY A 62 17.46 0.19 7.89
N ASN A 63 17.37 1.25 8.69
CA ASN A 63 18.59 1.73 9.32
C ASN A 63 19.18 0.50 10.00
N LYS A 64 20.47 0.23 9.76
CA LYS A 64 21.26 -0.69 10.58
C LYS A 64 21.38 -0.10 11.99
N ILE A 65 20.26 0.09 12.69
CA ILE A 65 20.31 0.10 14.15
C ILE A 65 20.50 -1.37 14.47
N ASP A 66 21.78 -1.73 14.53
CA ASP A 66 22.27 -3.03 14.96
C ASP A 66 21.34 -3.51 16.08
N SER A 67 20.64 -4.62 15.86
CA SER A 67 19.92 -5.32 16.93
C SER A 67 20.85 -5.61 18.11
N ARG A 68 22.17 -5.68 17.86
CA ARG A 68 23.24 -5.71 18.87
C ARG A 68 23.32 -4.46 19.75
N LEU A 69 22.92 -3.27 19.29
CA LEU A 69 22.90 -2.06 20.10
C LEU A 69 21.70 -2.02 21.04
N LEU A 70 20.55 -2.57 20.62
CA LEU A 70 19.41 -2.76 21.51
C LEU A 70 19.73 -3.83 22.55
N GLU A 71 20.33 -4.95 22.14
CA GLU A 71 20.80 -6.01 23.06
C GLU A 71 21.86 -5.47 24.04
N LYS A 72 22.87 -4.73 23.57
CA LYS A 72 23.88 -4.11 24.46
C LYS A 72 23.30 -3.05 25.39
N THR A 73 22.28 -2.30 24.96
CA THR A 73 21.64 -1.28 25.83
C THR A 73 20.80 -1.95 26.91
N ASP A 74 20.13 -3.07 26.58
CA ASP A 74 19.38 -3.86 27.54
C ASP A 74 20.31 -4.61 28.52
N GLU A 75 21.42 -5.17 28.04
CA GLU A 75 22.43 -5.83 28.89
C GLU A 75 23.12 -4.84 29.84
N ALA A 76 23.55 -3.67 29.34
CA ALA A 76 24.16 -2.64 30.18
C ALA A 76 23.19 -2.16 31.28
N LYS A 77 21.91 -1.96 30.94
CA LYS A 77 20.88 -1.57 31.90
C LYS A 77 20.60 -2.66 32.94
N MET A 78 20.67 -3.94 32.56
CA MET A 78 20.55 -5.07 33.50
C MET A 78 21.76 -5.17 34.44
N GLU A 79 22.97 -4.89 33.95
CA GLU A 79 24.18 -4.85 34.78
C GLU A 79 24.18 -3.69 35.77
N ASP A 80 23.72 -2.50 35.35
CA ASP A 80 23.56 -1.33 36.23
C ASP A 80 22.55 -1.59 37.36
N ILE A 81 21.43 -2.25 37.07
CA ILE A 81 20.43 -2.63 38.08
C ILE A 81 21.01 -3.64 39.08
N LYS A 82 21.88 -4.56 38.63
CA LYS A 82 22.49 -5.57 39.50
C LYS A 82 23.60 -5.00 40.40
N ASN A 83 24.25 -3.93 39.98
CA ASN A 83 25.33 -3.27 40.72
C ASN A 83 24.88 -2.06 41.55
N ASP A 84 23.58 -1.71 41.53
CA ASP A 84 23.04 -0.64 42.37
C ASP A 84 23.13 -1.04 43.86
N PRO A 85 23.94 -0.33 44.69
CA PRO A 85 24.14 -0.66 46.09
C PRO A 85 22.92 -0.35 46.99
N ALA A 86 21.78 0.03 46.42
CA ALA A 86 20.53 0.29 47.14
C ALA A 86 19.60 -0.94 47.25
N GLN A 87 20.03 -2.15 46.84
CA GLN A 87 19.35 -3.42 47.14
C GLN A 87 20.11 -4.27 48.17
#